data_AF-A0A0V8JRC8-F1
#
_entry.id   AF-A0A0V8JRC8-F1
#
_cell.length_a   1.000
_cell.length_b   1.000
_cell.length_c   1.000
_cell.angle_alpha   90.00
_cell.angle_beta   90.00
_cell.angle_gamma   90.00
#
_symmetry.space_group_name_H-M   'P 1'
#
loop_
_entity.id
_entity.type
_entity.pdbx_description
1 polymer ?
#
loop_
_entity_poly.entity_id
_entity_poly.type
_entity_poly.pdbx_seq_one_letter_code
_entity_poly.pdbx_strand_id
1 'polypeptide(L)'
;MAVRIAYFKVHHALLYYAAYFTVRADDFDIDTMIKGSTAIRAKMEEINGKGLDASPKEKNLLTVLELALEMCERGYSFKKVDLYESSADEFIIDGTSLIPPFNSIPGLGTNAALNIVKARKDGEFLSKEDLQQRGKVSKTILEYLDNHGCLESLPDQNQLSLF
;
A
#
# COMPACT_ATOMS: atom_id res chain seq x y z
N MET A 1 17.11 21.84 6.07
CA MET A 1 16.45 20.51 6.15
C MET A 1 16.80 19.59 4.98
N ALA A 2 16.80 20.08 3.73
CA ALA A 2 17.03 19.26 2.52
C ALA A 2 18.31 18.39 2.54
N VAL A 3 19.45 18.93 2.98
CA VAL A 3 20.72 18.18 3.05
C VAL A 3 20.65 16.97 3.98
N ARG A 4 19.93 17.10 5.12
CA ARG A 4 19.74 15.97 6.06
C ARG A 4 18.95 14.85 5.41
N ILE A 5 17.90 15.17 4.66
CA ILE A 5 17.08 14.18 3.93
C ILE A 5 17.90 13.55 2.79
N ALA A 6 18.68 14.35 2.06
CA ALA A 6 19.53 13.86 0.98
C ALA A 6 20.56 12.83 1.44
N TYR A 7 21.12 13.00 2.65
CA TYR A 7 22.01 12.00 3.25
C TYR A 7 21.36 10.61 3.33
N PHE A 8 20.12 10.53 3.84
CA PHE A 8 19.38 9.27 3.87
C PHE A 8 19.05 8.77 2.47
N LYS A 9 18.65 9.65 1.55
CA LYS A 9 18.39 9.26 0.16
C LYS A 9 19.59 8.56 -0.48
N VAL A 10 20.81 9.04 -0.21
CA VAL A 10 22.04 8.46 -0.76
C VAL A 10 22.48 7.21 0.00
N HIS A 11 22.63 7.30 1.33
CA HIS A 11 23.29 6.27 2.16
C HIS A 11 22.34 5.26 2.81
N HIS A 12 21.07 5.60 2.95
CA HIS A 12 20.04 4.79 3.61
C HIS A 12 18.74 4.81 2.80
N ALA A 13 18.87 4.47 1.51
CA ALA A 13 17.84 4.70 0.50
C ALA A 13 16.47 4.15 0.88
N LEU A 14 16.42 2.91 1.39
CA LEU A 14 15.15 2.27 1.75
C LEU A 14 14.45 2.97 2.94
N LEU A 15 15.21 3.49 3.91
CA LEU A 15 14.65 4.31 4.99
C LEU A 15 14.11 5.64 4.46
N TYR A 16 14.79 6.24 3.48
CA TYR A 16 14.30 7.44 2.81
C TYR A 16 12.96 7.17 2.11
N TYR A 17 12.86 6.08 1.33
CA TYR A 17 11.63 5.74 0.62
C TYR A 17 10.49 5.40 1.57
N ALA A 18 10.73 4.57 2.59
CA ALA A 18 9.73 4.25 3.60
C ALA A 18 9.18 5.52 4.28
N ALA A 19 10.05 6.43 4.70
CA ALA A 19 9.65 7.70 5.31
C ALA A 19 8.91 8.61 4.32
N TYR A 20 9.34 8.65 3.05
CA TYR A 20 8.67 9.45 2.02
C TYR A 20 7.23 8.96 1.78
N PHE A 21 7.05 7.67 1.53
CA PHE A 21 5.74 7.10 1.25
C PHE A 21 4.82 7.08 2.47
N THR A 22 5.37 7.04 3.68
CA THR A 22 4.57 7.10 4.92
C THR A 22 4.11 8.52 5.25
N VAL A 23 4.97 9.53 5.08
CA VAL A 23 4.74 10.87 5.67
C VAL A 23 4.28 11.89 4.64
N ARG A 24 4.61 11.73 3.36
CA ARG A 24 4.43 12.78 2.34
C ARG A 24 3.51 12.40 1.18
N ALA A 25 3.39 11.12 0.88
CA ALA A 25 2.61 10.67 -0.25
C ALA A 25 1.18 10.37 0.19
N ASP A 26 0.21 10.88 -0.56
CA ASP A 26 -1.22 10.68 -0.28
C ASP A 26 -1.95 9.93 -1.41
N ASP A 27 -1.43 9.99 -2.65
CA ASP A 27 -2.04 9.41 -3.83
C ASP A 27 -1.20 8.25 -4.37
N PHE A 28 -1.71 7.02 -4.25
CA PHE A 28 -1.02 5.79 -4.63
C PHE A 28 -1.76 5.01 -5.73
N ASP A 29 -0.98 4.28 -6.52
CA ASP A 29 -1.43 3.21 -7.41
C ASP A 29 -0.61 1.96 -7.07
N ILE A 30 -1.02 1.29 -5.99
CA ILE A 30 -0.28 0.16 -5.39
C ILE A 30 -0.12 -0.98 -6.41
N ASP A 31 -1.14 -1.23 -7.23
CA ASP A 31 -1.12 -2.26 -8.25
C ASP A 31 -0.02 -2.02 -9.29
N THR A 32 0.11 -0.77 -9.72
CA THR A 32 1.16 -0.35 -10.65
C THR A 32 2.53 -0.42 -9.99
N MET A 33 2.64 0.03 -8.74
CA MET A 33 3.90 0.03 -7.99
C MET A 33 4.44 -1.39 -7.76
N ILE A 34 3.59 -2.36 -7.43
CA ILE A 34 3.96 -3.77 -7.24
C ILE A 34 4.47 -4.40 -8.54
N LYS A 35 3.90 -4.02 -9.69
CA LYS A 35 4.33 -4.51 -11.01
C LYS A 35 5.72 -3.97 -11.42
N GLY A 36 6.24 -2.97 -10.71
CA GLY A 36 7.61 -2.47 -10.86
C GLY A 36 7.80 -1.52 -12.04
N SER A 37 9.07 -1.28 -12.37
CA SER A 37 9.50 -0.16 -13.22
C SER A 37 8.75 -0.01 -14.54
N THR A 38 8.51 -1.10 -15.27
CA THR A 38 7.85 -1.04 -16.59
C THR A 38 6.42 -0.53 -16.48
N ALA A 39 5.66 -1.04 -15.51
CA ALA A 39 4.28 -0.61 -15.28
C ALA A 39 4.24 0.85 -14.78
N ILE A 40 5.15 1.21 -13.88
CA ILE A 40 5.26 2.59 -13.37
C ILE A 40 5.54 3.57 -14.52
N ARG A 41 6.52 3.28 -15.39
CA ARG A 41 6.82 4.14 -16.56
C ARG A 41 5.60 4.30 -17.46
N ALA A 42 4.91 3.21 -17.80
CA ALA A 42 3.71 3.27 -18.65
C ALA A 42 2.62 4.15 -18.03
N LYS A 43 2.40 4.06 -16.71
CA LYS A 43 1.42 4.90 -16.01
C LYS A 43 1.83 6.37 -15.97
N MET A 44 3.11 6.65 -15.78
CA MET A 44 3.64 8.01 -15.85
C MET A 44 3.49 8.61 -17.25
N GLU A 45 3.75 7.83 -18.31
CA GLU A 45 3.53 8.25 -19.70
C GLU A 45 2.06 8.55 -19.99
N GLU A 46 1.13 7.74 -19.47
CA GLU A 46 -0.32 8.00 -19.57
C GLU A 46 -0.68 9.35 -18.96
N ILE A 47 -0.21 9.65 -17.75
CA ILE A 47 -0.51 10.91 -17.05
C ILE A 47 0.14 12.10 -17.77
N ASN A 48 1.40 11.96 -18.17
CA ASN A 48 2.12 13.01 -18.90
C ASN A 48 1.49 13.31 -20.26
N GLY A 49 0.96 12.29 -20.95
CA GLY A 49 0.24 12.45 -22.21
C GLY A 49 -1.00 13.33 -22.12
N LYS A 50 -1.58 13.49 -20.93
CA LYS A 50 -2.71 14.41 -20.67
C LYS A 50 -2.27 15.87 -20.54
N GLY A 51 -0.98 16.15 -20.33
CA GLY A 51 -0.44 17.50 -20.22
C GLY A 51 -1.19 18.37 -19.20
N LEU A 52 -1.80 19.46 -19.68
CA LEU A 52 -2.55 20.38 -18.83
C LEU A 52 -3.90 19.82 -18.34
N ASP A 53 -4.44 18.82 -19.04
CA ASP A 53 -5.72 18.18 -18.72
C ASP A 53 -5.61 17.17 -17.56
N ALA A 54 -4.39 16.86 -17.11
CA ALA A 54 -4.19 16.01 -15.94
C ALA A 54 -4.80 16.67 -14.68
N SER A 55 -5.65 15.91 -14.00
CA SER A 55 -6.29 16.33 -12.76
C SER A 55 -5.28 16.56 -11.64
N PRO A 56 -5.62 17.34 -10.58
CA PRO A 56 -4.74 17.52 -9.42
C PRO A 56 -4.32 16.19 -8.79
N LYS A 57 -5.24 15.22 -8.72
CA LYS A 57 -4.97 13.88 -8.18
C LYS A 57 -3.95 13.11 -9.03
N GLU A 58 -4.04 13.21 -10.36
CA GLU A 58 -3.08 12.56 -11.25
C GLU A 58 -1.70 13.22 -11.18
N LYS A 59 -1.62 14.53 -11.00
CA LYS A 59 -0.34 15.25 -10.81
C LYS A 59 0.33 14.85 -9.49
N ASN A 60 -0.45 14.69 -8.42
CA ASN A 60 0.05 14.17 -7.14
C ASN A 60 0.55 12.73 -7.30
N LEU A 61 -0.27 11.86 -7.92
CA LEU A 61 0.11 10.47 -8.20
C LEU A 61 1.39 10.40 -9.03
N LEU A 62 1.54 11.22 -10.06
CA LEU A 62 2.75 11.28 -10.89
C LEU A 62 3.99 11.55 -10.04
N THR A 63 3.91 12.50 -9.09
CA THR A 63 5.02 12.81 -8.17
C THR A 63 5.38 11.61 -7.29
N VAL A 64 4.40 10.83 -6.83
CA VAL A 64 4.64 9.60 -6.06
C VAL A 64 5.27 8.52 -6.94
N LEU A 65 4.77 8.35 -8.17
CA LEU A 65 5.27 7.37 -9.13
C LEU A 65 6.71 7.64 -9.58
N GLU A 66 7.13 8.90 -9.68
CA GLU A 66 8.54 9.25 -9.95
C GLU A 66 9.49 8.68 -8.88
N LEU A 67 9.12 8.80 -7.61
CA LEU A 67 9.91 8.23 -6.51
C LEU A 67 9.79 6.70 -6.45
N ALA A 68 8.63 6.15 -6.79
CA ALA A 68 8.46 4.70 -6.88
C ALA A 68 9.34 4.10 -7.99
N LEU A 69 9.40 4.75 -9.16
CA LEU A 69 10.27 4.36 -10.26
C LEU A 69 11.75 4.45 -9.84
N GLU A 70 12.16 5.57 -9.23
CA GLU A 70 13.52 5.74 -8.73
C GLU A 70 13.89 4.63 -7.73
N MET A 71 12.99 4.29 -6.81
CA MET A 71 13.19 3.20 -5.85
C MET A 71 13.37 1.86 -6.57
N CYS A 72 12.54 1.54 -7.56
CA CYS A 72 12.64 0.31 -8.34
C CYS A 72 13.94 0.22 -9.14
N GLU A 73 14.35 1.30 -9.79
CA GLU A 73 15.60 1.35 -10.57
C GLU A 73 16.86 1.25 -9.69
N ARG A 74 16.73 1.51 -8.39
CA ARG A 74 17.80 1.31 -7.40
C ARG A 74 17.85 -0.12 -6.83
N GLY A 75 17.01 -1.02 -7.34
CA GLY A 75 17.01 -2.44 -6.95
C GLY A 75 16.10 -2.79 -5.77
N TYR A 76 15.20 -1.89 -5.37
CA TYR A 76 14.18 -2.17 -4.36
C TYR A 76 12.83 -2.49 -5.01
N SER A 77 11.85 -2.96 -4.23
CA SER A 77 10.53 -3.31 -4.77
C SER A 77 9.39 -3.06 -3.78
N PHE A 78 8.15 -3.12 -4.27
CA PHE A 78 6.97 -3.10 -3.42
C PHE A 78 6.38 -4.50 -3.32
N LYS A 79 5.98 -4.89 -2.11
CA LYS A 79 5.17 -6.09 -1.88
C LYS A 79 3.68 -5.74 -1.99
N LYS A 80 2.86 -6.79 -2.05
CA LYS A 80 1.42 -6.68 -1.85
C LYS A 80 1.12 -6.22 -0.42
N VAL A 81 -0.08 -5.67 -0.24
CA VAL A 81 -0.64 -5.55 1.11
C VAL A 81 -0.73 -6.95 1.70
N ASP A 82 -0.34 -7.09 2.95
CA ASP A 82 -0.34 -8.35 3.69
C ASP A 82 -1.20 -8.20 4.95
N LEU A 83 -2.12 -9.14 5.16
CA LEU A 83 -3.08 -9.06 6.26
C LEU A 83 -2.43 -9.00 7.65
N TYR A 84 -1.25 -9.60 7.80
CA TYR A 84 -0.56 -9.75 9.08
C TYR A 84 0.72 -8.92 9.18
N GLU A 85 1.36 -8.59 8.06
CA GLU A 85 2.59 -7.79 8.04
C GLU A 85 2.33 -6.29 7.77
N SER A 86 1.34 -5.92 6.94
CA SER A 86 1.07 -4.51 6.65
C SER A 86 0.68 -3.74 7.90
N SER A 87 1.14 -2.50 8.02
CA SER A 87 0.70 -1.60 9.08
C SER A 87 -0.58 -0.85 8.67
N ALA A 88 -1.09 0.02 9.57
CA ALA A 88 -2.25 0.82 9.25
C ALA A 88 -1.92 1.97 8.28
N ASP A 89 -0.80 2.65 8.50
CA ASP A 89 -0.45 3.93 7.86
C ASP A 89 1.04 4.09 7.52
N GLU A 90 1.88 3.12 7.86
CA GLU A 90 3.32 3.13 7.62
C GLU A 90 3.78 2.09 6.59
N PHE A 91 4.63 2.50 5.66
CA PHE A 91 5.34 1.56 4.79
C PHE A 91 6.42 0.83 5.59
N ILE A 92 6.27 -0.49 5.73
CA ILE A 92 7.20 -1.32 6.50
C ILE A 92 8.31 -1.82 5.59
N ILE A 93 9.55 -1.73 6.08
CA ILE A 93 10.72 -2.29 5.40
C ILE A 93 10.77 -3.79 5.67
N ASP A 94 10.82 -4.57 4.59
CA ASP A 94 11.09 -6.01 4.65
C ASP A 94 12.14 -6.40 3.60
N GLY A 95 13.34 -6.73 4.07
CA GLY A 95 14.50 -6.98 3.22
C GLY A 95 14.81 -5.80 2.30
N THR A 96 14.65 -6.00 1.00
CA THR A 96 14.84 -4.98 -0.05
C THR A 96 13.51 -4.42 -0.56
N SER A 97 12.41 -4.67 0.14
CA SER A 97 11.08 -4.28 -0.29
C SER A 97 10.37 -3.41 0.74
N LEU A 98 9.33 -2.71 0.29
CA LEU A 98 8.38 -2.04 1.15
C LEU A 98 7.03 -2.76 1.11
N ILE A 99 6.46 -3.02 2.28
CA ILE A 99 5.10 -3.51 2.45
C ILE A 99 4.17 -2.29 2.62
N PRO A 100 3.21 -2.09 1.70
CA PRO A 100 2.29 -0.96 1.78
C PRO A 100 1.34 -1.09 2.98
N PRO A 101 0.97 0.03 3.63
CA PRO A 101 -0.03 0.06 4.68
C PRO A 101 -1.45 -0.08 4.12
N PHE A 102 -2.41 -0.45 4.98
CA PHE A 102 -3.82 -0.56 4.58
C PHE A 102 -4.40 0.78 4.07
N ASN A 103 -4.02 1.92 4.66
CA ASN A 103 -4.54 3.22 4.23
C ASN A 103 -4.07 3.68 2.83
N SER A 104 -3.14 2.95 2.21
CA SER A 104 -2.74 3.19 0.82
C SER A 104 -3.71 2.55 -0.20
N ILE A 105 -4.65 1.72 0.28
CA ILE A 105 -5.67 1.11 -0.55
C ILE A 105 -6.73 2.16 -0.93
N PRO A 106 -7.10 2.30 -2.21
CA PRO A 106 -8.15 3.21 -2.63
C PRO A 106 -9.46 2.98 -1.89
N GLY A 107 -9.95 3.99 -1.19
CA GLY A 107 -11.21 3.93 -0.42
C GLY A 107 -11.08 3.35 0.99
N LEU A 108 -9.88 2.91 1.41
CA LEU A 108 -9.61 2.45 2.77
C LEU A 108 -8.95 3.59 3.57
N GLY A 109 -9.74 4.32 4.35
CA GLY A 109 -9.22 5.41 5.19
C GLY A 109 -8.48 4.93 6.44
N THR A 110 -7.69 5.80 7.07
CA THR A 110 -6.87 5.50 8.25
C THR A 110 -7.63 4.84 9.40
N ASN A 111 -8.89 5.23 9.66
CA ASN A 111 -9.68 4.59 10.71
C ASN A 111 -10.00 3.12 10.43
N ALA A 112 -10.30 2.78 9.18
CA ALA A 112 -10.53 1.38 8.80
C ALA A 112 -9.23 0.59 8.87
N ALA A 113 -8.12 1.18 8.43
CA ALA A 113 -6.79 0.58 8.55
C ALA A 113 -6.42 0.26 10.02
N LEU A 114 -6.62 1.22 10.92
CA LEU A 114 -6.40 1.04 12.36
C LEU A 114 -7.31 -0.05 12.95
N ASN A 115 -8.56 -0.15 12.50
CA ASN A 115 -9.48 -1.19 12.95
C ASN A 115 -9.01 -2.59 12.54
N ILE A 116 -8.51 -2.77 11.31
CA ILE A 116 -7.95 -4.05 10.85
C ILE A 116 -6.76 -4.45 11.74
N VAL A 117 -5.81 -3.53 11.94
CA VAL A 117 -4.61 -3.79 12.77
C VAL A 117 -4.96 -4.03 14.23
N LYS A 118 -6.00 -3.37 14.76
CA LYS A 118 -6.49 -3.64 16.11
C LYS A 118 -7.15 -5.02 16.20
N ALA A 119 -8.07 -5.32 15.28
CA ALA A 119 -8.81 -6.57 15.26
C ALA A 119 -7.88 -7.78 15.18
N ARG A 120 -6.81 -7.73 14.37
CA ARG A 120 -5.84 -8.85 14.27
C ARG A 120 -5.00 -9.05 15.53
N LYS A 121 -4.85 -8.03 16.39
CA LYS A 121 -4.17 -8.18 17.70
C LYS A 121 -5.01 -8.95 18.70
N ASP A 122 -6.34 -8.89 18.56
CA ASP A 122 -7.29 -9.60 19.40
C ASP A 122 -7.51 -11.06 18.94
N GLY A 123 -6.76 -11.51 17.92
CA GLY A 123 -6.78 -12.87 17.37
C GLY A 123 -6.68 -12.86 15.85
N GLU A 124 -6.23 -13.95 15.25
CA GLU A 124 -6.22 -14.11 13.79
C GLU A 124 -7.62 -14.04 13.19
N PHE A 125 -7.72 -13.69 11.91
CA PHE A 125 -8.99 -13.74 11.19
C PHE A 125 -9.26 -15.16 10.74
N LEU A 126 -10.47 -15.66 11.04
CA LEU A 126 -10.84 -17.05 10.73
C LEU A 126 -11.42 -17.21 9.31
N SER A 127 -12.00 -16.14 8.77
CA SER A 127 -12.60 -16.10 7.44
C SER A 127 -12.65 -14.67 6.91
N LYS A 128 -12.99 -14.52 5.62
CA LYS A 128 -13.24 -13.21 5.00
C LYS A 128 -14.41 -12.49 5.67
N GLU A 129 -15.45 -13.23 6.08
CA GLU A 129 -16.57 -12.68 6.87
C GLU A 129 -16.10 -12.15 8.23
N ASP A 130 -15.25 -12.90 8.94
CA ASP A 130 -14.69 -12.49 10.23
C ASP A 130 -13.87 -11.19 10.11
N LEU A 131 -13.03 -11.08 9.07
CA LEU A 131 -12.32 -9.85 8.74
C LEU A 131 -13.29 -8.68 8.46
N GLN A 132 -14.35 -8.94 7.70
CA GLN A 132 -15.35 -7.91 7.39
C GLN A 132 -16.01 -7.36 8.66
N GLN A 133 -16.44 -8.25 9.56
CA GLN A 133 -17.14 -7.89 10.79
C GLN A 133 -16.20 -7.21 11.80
N ARG A 134 -15.06 -7.84 12.14
CA ARG A 134 -14.13 -7.33 13.17
C ARG A 134 -13.31 -6.15 12.68
N GLY A 135 -12.85 -6.19 11.42
CA GLY A 135 -12.09 -5.11 10.79
C GLY A 135 -12.95 -3.93 10.35
N LYS A 136 -14.29 -4.07 10.38
CA LYS A 136 -15.26 -3.05 9.90
C LYS A 136 -14.96 -2.61 8.47
N VAL A 137 -14.66 -3.57 7.62
CA VAL A 137 -14.24 -3.36 6.23
C VAL A 137 -15.47 -3.42 5.32
N SER A 138 -15.57 -2.51 4.34
CA SER A 138 -16.69 -2.55 3.38
C SER A 138 -16.52 -3.72 2.40
N LYS A 139 -17.60 -4.15 1.76
CA LYS A 139 -17.55 -5.23 0.76
C LYS A 139 -16.57 -4.91 -0.38
N THR A 140 -16.55 -3.66 -0.84
CA THR A 140 -15.64 -3.21 -1.91
C THR A 140 -14.16 -3.32 -1.51
N ILE A 141 -13.83 -3.01 -0.25
CA ILE A 141 -12.45 -3.15 0.23
C ILE A 141 -12.10 -4.63 0.45
N LEU A 142 -13.05 -5.45 0.91
CA LEU A 142 -12.86 -6.90 1.01
C LEU A 142 -12.57 -7.52 -0.36
N GLU A 143 -13.35 -7.14 -1.38
CA GLU A 143 -13.15 -7.56 -2.77
C GLU A 143 -11.80 -7.08 -3.31
N TYR A 144 -11.37 -5.85 -2.98
CA TYR A 144 -10.03 -5.37 -3.33
C TYR A 144 -8.95 -6.27 -2.72
N LEU A 145 -8.97 -6.48 -1.40
CA LEU A 145 -8.01 -7.33 -0.70
C LEU A 145 -7.96 -8.76 -1.29
N ASP A 146 -9.12 -9.32 -1.63
CA ASP A 146 -9.24 -10.66 -2.23
C ASP A 146 -8.64 -10.70 -3.65
N ASN A 147 -9.00 -9.74 -4.52
CA ASN A 147 -8.48 -9.64 -5.88
C ASN A 147 -6.96 -9.44 -5.93
N HIS A 148 -6.38 -8.84 -4.90
CA HIS A 148 -4.94 -8.66 -4.76
C HIS A 148 -4.23 -9.85 -4.13
N GLY A 149 -4.98 -10.89 -3.74
CA GLY A 149 -4.47 -12.13 -3.16
C GLY A 149 -4.14 -12.03 -1.67
N CYS A 150 -4.61 -10.99 -0.98
CA CYS A 150 -4.33 -10.78 0.45
C CYS A 150 -5.12 -11.74 1.34
N LEU A 151 -6.20 -12.32 0.82
CA LEU A 151 -7.15 -13.17 1.56
C LEU A 151 -7.18 -14.62 1.08
N GLU A 152 -6.22 -15.06 0.24
CA GLU A 152 -6.20 -16.40 -0.36
C GLU A 152 -6.15 -17.53 0.68
N SER A 153 -5.58 -17.27 1.86
CA SER A 153 -5.50 -18.24 2.95
C SER A 153 -6.78 -18.33 3.80
N LEU A 154 -7.75 -17.43 3.59
CA LEU A 154 -8.97 -17.37 4.38
C LEU A 154 -10.16 -17.99 3.65
N PRO A 155 -10.93 -18.89 4.30
CA PRO A 155 -12.22 -19.32 3.76
C PRO A 155 -13.20 -18.14 3.72
N ASP A 156 -14.21 -18.22 2.86
CA ASP A 156 -15.22 -17.15 2.77
C ASP A 156 -16.00 -16.97 4.09
N GLN A 157 -16.29 -18.07 4.79
CA GLN A 157 -17.11 -18.12 6.01
C GLN A 157 -16.55 -19.14 7.00
N ASN A 158 -16.83 -18.95 8.29
CA ASN A 158 -16.52 -19.95 9.31
C ASN A 158 -17.52 -21.11 9.23
N GLN A 159 -17.04 -22.35 9.09
CA GLN A 159 -17.93 -23.53 9.13
C GLN A 159 -18.38 -23.91 10.55
N LEU A 160 -17.69 -23.41 11.57
CA LEU A 160 -17.98 -23.64 12.99
C LEU A 160 -17.83 -22.33 13.75
N SER A 161 -18.85 -21.94 14.51
CA SER A 161 -18.80 -20.82 15.45
C SER A 161 -18.90 -21.38 16.86
N LEU A 162 -17.94 -21.03 17.72
CA LEU A 162 -17.94 -21.39 19.14
C LEU A 162 -18.30 -20.13 19.92
N PHE A 163 -19.35 -20.23 20.75
CA PHE A 163 -19.97 -19.13 21.49
C PHE A 163 -19.02 -18.37 22.42
#